data_AF-A0A0C3P6L4-F1
#
_entry.id   AF-A0A0C3P6L4-F1
#
_cell.length_a   1.000
_cell.length_b   1.000
_cell.length_c   1.000
_cell.angle_alpha   90.00
_cell.angle_beta   90.00
_cell.angle_gamma   90.00
#
_symmetry.space_group_name_H-M   'P 1'
#
loop_
_entity.id
_entity.type
_entity.pdbx_description
1 polymer ?
#
loop_
_entity_poly.entity_id
_entity_poly.type
_entity_poly.pdbx_seq_one_letter_code
_entity_poly.pdbx_strand_id
1 'polypeptide(L)'
;NSRGGPPARPYLDPADREKEPHQLVPEAKRKSFILYALLLNGYHPNPSIEPDTICKELYFEFGFVTGRGSEGEQVLPWVYRKLIPECTFTEFWTAFQSNNLVALMDEKGLGPERKKVLHFEDFMKIKRNYPRPSVWRLRHFVHSQGVDPPLSVFMDYGFFNCITVGEVFSLKEVYQELLESPRVDPMELHAACIKGNLYSFARRHNPNLEQRFKTLMTNIYPLRNNTQWAVASPSFLLFLVLFFVSVSFTNLWSTLMFLVFSFLSILCRCLWGTLKLLVALAFLSILFTCLWGILMLLVAFFFLSILLQV
;
A
#
# COMPACT_ATOMS: atom_id res chain seq x y z
N ASN A 1 20.10 12.81 18.74
CA ASN A 1 20.47 13.48 17.46
C ASN A 1 19.38 13.38 16.39
N SER A 2 18.12 13.62 16.72
CA SER A 2 16.97 13.48 15.79
C SER A 2 16.39 14.83 15.39
N ARG A 3 17.19 15.67 14.71
CA ARG A 3 16.73 16.93 14.10
C ARG A 3 16.84 16.97 12.57
N GLY A 4 17.23 15.87 11.94
CA GLY A 4 17.18 15.75 10.48
C GLY A 4 15.79 15.29 10.06
N GLY A 5 15.00 16.17 9.43
CA GLY A 5 13.82 15.74 8.68
C GLY A 5 14.18 14.73 7.59
N PRO A 6 13.20 14.07 6.94
CA PRO A 6 13.49 13.08 5.91
C PRO A 6 14.41 13.66 4.84
N PRO A 7 15.40 12.90 4.34
CA PRO A 7 16.45 13.43 3.46
C PRO A 7 15.93 14.02 2.14
N ALA A 8 14.66 13.75 1.81
CA ALA A 8 13.97 14.32 0.65
C ALA A 8 13.45 15.75 0.87
N ARG A 9 13.29 16.25 2.12
CA ARG A 9 12.71 17.60 2.37
C ARG A 9 13.44 18.74 1.65
N PRO A 10 14.79 18.77 1.55
CA PRO A 10 15.49 19.82 0.83
C PRO A 10 15.10 19.94 -0.66
N TYR A 11 14.62 18.86 -1.26
CA TYR A 11 14.22 18.82 -2.67
C TYR A 11 12.83 19.44 -2.91
N LEU A 12 11.99 19.56 -1.87
CA LEU A 12 10.68 20.19 -1.99
C LEU A 12 10.83 21.70 -2.27
N ASP A 13 9.86 22.23 -3.03
CA ASP A 13 9.66 23.68 -3.16
C ASP A 13 9.54 24.31 -1.76
N PRO A 14 10.03 25.54 -1.54
CA PRO A 14 10.01 26.17 -0.20
C PRO A 14 8.64 26.15 0.48
N ALA A 15 7.55 26.32 -0.28
CA ALA A 15 6.17 26.30 0.21
C ALA A 15 5.69 24.92 0.71
N ASP A 16 6.38 23.85 0.33
CA ASP A 16 6.00 22.46 0.66
C ASP A 16 6.88 21.83 1.75
N ARG A 17 8.01 22.46 2.13
CA ARG A 17 9.00 21.88 3.06
C ARG A 17 8.47 21.62 4.46
N GLU A 18 7.51 22.42 4.90
CA GLU A 18 6.86 22.29 6.20
C GLU A 18 5.60 21.41 6.15
N LYS A 19 5.18 20.98 4.96
CA LYS A 19 4.00 20.13 4.80
C LYS A 19 4.32 18.69 5.16
N GLU A 20 3.38 18.06 5.85
CA GLU A 20 3.40 16.62 6.06
C GLU A 20 3.12 15.87 4.75
N PRO A 21 3.60 14.62 4.58
CA PRO A 21 3.46 13.89 3.32
C PRO A 21 2.03 13.80 2.79
N HIS A 22 1.03 13.66 3.67
CA HIS A 22 -0.38 13.58 3.28
C HIS A 22 -0.96 14.92 2.78
N GLN A 23 -0.31 16.04 3.08
CA GLN A 23 -0.69 17.39 2.64
C GLN A 23 -0.09 17.75 1.28
N LEU A 24 0.84 16.94 0.76
CA LEU A 24 1.42 17.13 -0.56
C LEU A 24 0.40 16.73 -1.63
N VAL A 25 -0.08 17.74 -2.37
CA VAL A 25 -1.02 17.57 -3.49
C VAL A 25 -0.39 18.13 -4.77
N PRO A 26 -0.63 17.52 -5.95
CA PRO A 26 -1.47 16.34 -6.19
C PRO A 26 -0.82 15.03 -5.71
N GLU A 27 -1.54 13.91 -5.79
CA GLU A 27 -1.05 12.59 -5.36
C GLU A 27 0.31 12.20 -5.98
N ALA A 28 0.55 12.57 -7.24
CA ALA A 28 1.83 12.35 -7.91
C ALA A 28 3.00 13.03 -7.17
N LYS A 29 2.79 14.23 -6.60
CA LYS A 29 3.78 14.93 -5.77
C LYS A 29 4.08 14.15 -4.50
N ARG A 30 3.05 13.71 -3.77
CA ARG A 30 3.19 12.87 -2.58
C ARG A 30 3.96 11.58 -2.88
N LYS A 31 3.55 10.82 -3.89
CA LYS A 31 4.17 9.55 -4.28
C LYS A 31 5.65 9.73 -4.68
N SER A 32 5.95 10.79 -5.44
CA SER A 32 7.33 11.14 -5.82
C SER A 32 8.18 11.50 -4.59
N PHE A 33 7.63 12.27 -3.65
CA PHE A 33 8.33 12.61 -2.40
C PHE A 33 8.68 11.39 -1.57
N ILE A 34 7.73 10.46 -1.41
CA ILE A 34 7.95 9.21 -0.66
C ILE A 34 8.99 8.33 -1.37
N LEU A 35 8.94 8.24 -2.70
CA LEU A 35 9.98 7.54 -3.47
C LEU A 35 11.37 8.16 -3.25
N TYR A 36 11.50 9.50 -3.32
CA TYR A 36 12.76 10.19 -3.02
C TYR A 36 13.25 9.84 -1.62
N ALA A 37 12.37 9.90 -0.62
CA ALA A 37 12.72 9.58 0.76
C ALA A 37 13.23 8.14 0.90
N LEU A 38 12.59 7.15 0.27
CA LEU A 38 13.07 5.77 0.27
C LEU A 38 14.44 5.63 -0.40
N LEU A 39 14.58 6.17 -1.61
CA LEU A 39 15.79 6.03 -2.42
C LEU A 39 17.01 6.70 -1.79
N LEU A 40 16.84 7.89 -1.20
CA LEU A 40 17.90 8.65 -0.53
C LEU A 40 18.35 8.00 0.79
N ASN A 41 17.49 7.21 1.42
CA ASN A 41 17.86 6.38 2.57
C ASN A 41 18.48 5.03 2.17
N GLY A 42 18.74 4.81 0.87
CA GLY A 42 19.32 3.55 0.37
C GLY A 42 18.31 2.41 0.18
N TYR A 43 17.03 2.63 0.49
CA TYR A 43 15.96 1.66 0.25
C TYR A 43 15.37 1.80 -1.16
N HIS A 44 14.50 0.88 -1.54
CA HIS A 44 13.63 0.99 -2.71
C HIS A 44 12.28 0.34 -2.36
N PRO A 45 11.20 0.65 -3.12
CA PRO A 45 9.92 -0.04 -2.93
C PRO A 45 10.10 -1.56 -3.04
N ASN A 46 9.50 -2.31 -2.11
CA ASN A 46 9.57 -3.76 -2.04
C ASN A 46 8.16 -4.31 -1.72
N PRO A 47 7.59 -5.22 -2.53
CA PRO A 47 6.23 -5.72 -2.37
C PRO A 47 6.06 -6.72 -1.22
N SER A 48 7.17 -7.28 -0.69
CA SER A 48 7.19 -8.28 0.37
C SER A 48 7.10 -7.69 1.78
N ILE A 49 7.32 -6.38 1.94
CA ILE A 49 7.29 -5.70 3.24
C ILE A 49 5.85 -5.32 3.57
N GLU A 50 5.22 -6.08 4.46
CA GLU A 50 3.91 -5.72 5.06
C GLU A 50 4.10 -4.91 6.34
N PRO A 51 3.18 -3.99 6.70
CA PRO A 51 1.87 -3.71 6.08
C PRO A 51 1.85 -2.50 5.13
N ASP A 52 3.00 -2.08 4.59
CA ASP A 52 3.09 -0.76 3.97
C ASP A 52 2.46 -0.69 2.55
N THR A 53 1.17 -0.35 2.50
CA THR A 53 0.40 -0.16 1.26
C THR A 53 1.07 0.85 0.32
N ILE A 54 1.74 1.90 0.84
CA ILE A 54 2.37 2.89 -0.04
C ILE A 54 3.57 2.28 -0.77
N CYS A 55 4.37 1.45 -0.11
CA CYS A 55 5.51 0.77 -0.75
C CYS A 55 5.05 -0.14 -1.89
N LYS A 56 3.95 -0.88 -1.69
CA LYS A 56 3.33 -1.72 -2.72
C LYS A 56 2.85 -0.89 -3.92
N GLU A 57 2.17 0.23 -3.66
CA GLU A 57 1.74 1.15 -4.71
C GLU A 57 2.92 1.74 -5.48
N LEU A 58 3.96 2.22 -4.78
CA LEU A 58 5.15 2.80 -5.41
C LEU A 58 5.90 1.77 -6.27
N TYR A 59 6.02 0.52 -5.79
CA TYR A 59 6.63 -0.56 -6.54
C TYR A 59 5.94 -0.76 -7.89
N PHE A 60 4.60 -0.77 -7.89
CA PHE A 60 3.83 -0.94 -9.10
C PHE A 60 3.80 0.33 -9.97
N GLU A 61 3.60 1.51 -9.39
CA GLU A 61 3.41 2.75 -10.16
C GLU A 61 4.69 3.27 -10.80
N PHE A 62 5.84 3.09 -10.16
CA PHE A 62 7.15 3.47 -10.69
C PHE A 62 7.84 2.36 -11.48
N GLY A 63 7.13 1.27 -11.77
CA GLY A 63 7.57 0.24 -12.72
C GLY A 63 8.62 -0.74 -12.21
N PHE A 64 8.87 -0.83 -10.90
CA PHE A 64 9.78 -1.82 -10.30
C PHE A 64 9.35 -3.26 -10.60
N VAL A 65 8.07 -3.48 -10.87
CA VAL A 65 7.48 -4.76 -11.29
C VAL A 65 7.87 -5.22 -12.71
N THR A 66 8.60 -4.41 -13.48
CA THR A 66 8.97 -4.71 -14.87
C THR A 66 10.32 -5.41 -15.01
N GLY A 67 10.72 -5.73 -16.24
CA GLY A 67 11.93 -6.52 -16.54
C GLY A 67 11.74 -8.02 -16.39
N ARG A 68 12.81 -8.78 -16.57
CA ARG A 68 12.89 -10.22 -16.27
C ARG A 68 13.56 -10.46 -14.92
N GLY A 69 13.17 -11.52 -14.22
CA GLY A 69 13.75 -11.86 -12.92
C GLY A 69 13.69 -10.68 -11.93
N SER A 70 14.85 -10.12 -11.58
CA SER A 70 14.98 -8.97 -10.68
C SER A 70 15.53 -7.70 -11.34
N GLU A 71 15.52 -7.61 -12.68
CA GLU A 71 16.01 -6.43 -13.43
C GLU A 71 15.43 -5.10 -12.91
N GLY A 72 14.09 -5.01 -12.78
CA GLY A 72 13.43 -3.80 -12.28
C GLY A 72 13.88 -3.40 -10.88
N GLU A 73 14.13 -4.37 -10.00
CA GLU A 73 14.56 -4.14 -8.62
C GLU A 73 16.06 -3.85 -8.49
N GLN A 74 16.88 -4.33 -9.42
CA GLN A 74 18.32 -4.07 -9.39
C GLN A 74 18.68 -2.76 -10.10
N VAL A 75 18.07 -2.48 -11.24
CA VAL A 75 18.47 -1.38 -12.13
C VAL A 75 17.70 -0.09 -11.83
N LEU A 76 16.37 -0.14 -11.66
CA LEU A 76 15.58 1.08 -11.51
C LEU A 76 15.91 1.89 -10.25
N PRO A 77 16.25 1.30 -9.07
CA PRO A 77 16.66 2.11 -7.94
C PRO A 77 17.90 2.95 -8.25
N TRP A 78 18.84 2.39 -9.02
CA TRP A 78 20.03 3.13 -9.46
C TRP A 78 19.66 4.24 -10.45
N VAL A 79 18.82 3.94 -11.45
CA VAL A 79 18.36 4.94 -12.45
C VAL A 79 17.65 6.10 -11.76
N TYR A 80 16.71 5.82 -10.86
CA TYR A 80 16.00 6.87 -10.13
C TYR A 80 16.94 7.65 -9.20
N ARG A 81 17.86 7.01 -8.47
CA ARG A 81 18.84 7.72 -7.63
C ARG A 81 19.75 8.64 -8.43
N LYS A 82 20.12 8.23 -9.65
CA LYS A 82 20.88 9.08 -10.58
C LYS A 82 20.04 10.21 -11.17
N LEU A 83 18.73 10.02 -11.34
CA LEU A 83 17.84 11.06 -11.84
C LEU A 83 17.58 12.17 -10.80
N ILE A 84 17.51 11.82 -9.51
CA ILE A 84 17.22 12.76 -8.41
C ILE A 84 18.07 14.05 -8.45
N PRO A 85 19.41 13.99 -8.56
CA PRO A 85 20.24 15.20 -8.62
C PRO A 85 20.23 15.92 -9.98
N GLU A 86 19.77 15.26 -11.05
CA GLU A 86 19.82 15.77 -12.44
C GLU A 86 18.54 16.53 -12.84
N CYS A 87 17.53 16.57 -11.97
CA CYS A 87 16.30 17.33 -12.19
C CYS A 87 15.79 17.95 -10.89
N THR A 88 15.00 19.01 -11.03
CA THR A 88 14.25 19.55 -9.91
C THR A 88 13.15 18.57 -9.49
N PHE A 89 12.75 18.62 -8.22
CA PHE A 89 11.64 17.80 -7.75
C PHE A 89 10.35 18.08 -8.55
N THR A 90 10.14 19.33 -8.95
CA THR A 90 8.98 19.72 -9.75
C THR A 90 8.97 19.14 -11.15
N GLU A 91 10.12 19.12 -11.84
CA GLU A 91 10.25 18.38 -13.10
C GLU A 91 9.95 16.89 -12.91
N PHE A 92 10.46 16.27 -11.84
CA PHE A 92 10.24 14.84 -11.59
C PHE A 92 8.76 14.50 -11.38
N TRP A 93 8.07 15.13 -10.42
CA TRP A 93 6.71 14.74 -10.09
C TRP A 93 5.71 15.12 -11.18
N THR A 94 5.96 16.20 -11.93
CA THR A 94 5.14 16.57 -13.10
C THR A 94 5.32 15.57 -14.22
N ALA A 95 6.56 15.15 -14.53
CA ALA A 95 6.83 14.09 -15.50
C ALA A 95 6.17 12.76 -15.09
N PHE A 96 6.16 12.43 -13.80
CA PHE A 96 5.44 11.25 -13.30
C PHE A 96 3.92 11.37 -13.49
N GLN A 97 3.34 12.53 -13.21
CA GLN A 97 1.92 12.77 -13.40
C GLN A 97 1.50 12.71 -14.86
N SER A 98 2.33 13.22 -15.77
CA SER A 98 2.04 13.32 -17.20
C SER A 98 2.52 12.12 -18.02
N ASN A 99 2.92 11.00 -17.38
CA ASN A 99 3.47 9.81 -18.04
C ASN A 99 4.74 10.07 -18.88
N ASN A 100 5.53 11.10 -18.54
CA ASN A 100 6.75 11.51 -19.25
C ASN A 100 8.06 11.16 -18.51
N LEU A 101 8.05 10.35 -17.45
CA LEU A 101 9.28 9.95 -16.75
C LEU A 101 10.33 9.32 -17.65
N VAL A 102 9.90 8.53 -18.64
CA VAL A 102 10.80 7.92 -19.64
C VAL A 102 11.54 9.01 -20.42
N ALA A 103 10.81 10.01 -20.93
CA ALA A 103 11.40 11.12 -21.67
C ALA A 103 12.36 11.94 -20.80
N LEU A 104 11.99 12.19 -19.54
CA LEU A 104 12.87 12.86 -18.58
C LEU A 104 14.16 12.06 -18.34
N MET A 105 14.08 10.74 -18.17
CA MET A 105 15.27 9.88 -18.04
C MET A 105 16.16 9.92 -19.27
N ASP A 106 15.58 9.94 -20.48
CA ASP A 106 16.36 10.05 -21.72
C ASP A 106 17.04 11.42 -21.84
N GLU A 107 16.34 12.50 -21.50
CA GLU A 107 16.88 13.86 -21.50
C GLU A 107 18.07 14.00 -20.54
N LYS A 108 18.01 13.36 -19.37
CA LYS A 108 19.10 13.35 -18.39
C LYS A 108 20.17 12.27 -18.67
N GLY A 109 20.16 11.66 -19.86
CA GLY A 109 21.20 10.72 -20.31
C GLY A 109 21.14 9.32 -19.67
N LEU A 110 20.04 8.98 -18.98
CA LEU A 110 19.86 7.70 -18.29
C LEU A 110 19.18 6.63 -19.14
N GLY A 111 18.87 6.95 -20.40
CA GLY A 111 18.26 6.03 -21.38
C GLY A 111 18.98 4.68 -21.52
N PRO A 112 20.31 4.62 -21.70
CA PRO A 112 21.03 3.35 -21.86
C PRO A 112 20.84 2.37 -20.69
N GLU A 113 20.88 2.89 -19.46
CA GLU A 113 20.74 2.09 -18.24
C GLU A 113 19.28 1.69 -18.00
N ARG A 114 18.34 2.62 -18.19
CA ARG A 114 16.89 2.33 -18.13
C ARG A 114 16.51 1.21 -19.10
N LYS A 115 17.03 1.22 -20.33
CA LYS A 115 16.71 0.24 -21.40
C LYS A 115 17.15 -1.19 -21.07
N LYS A 116 17.97 -1.39 -20.03
CA LYS A 116 18.28 -2.73 -19.50
C LYS A 116 17.08 -3.39 -18.83
N VAL A 117 16.07 -2.62 -18.42
CA VAL A 117 14.85 -3.13 -17.80
C VAL A 117 13.79 -3.33 -18.88
N LEU A 118 13.55 -4.58 -19.23
CA LEU A 118 12.62 -4.91 -20.30
C LEU A 118 11.18 -4.47 -19.97
N HIS A 119 10.43 -4.01 -20.97
CA HIS A 119 9.04 -3.55 -20.85
C HIS A 119 8.80 -2.32 -19.96
N PHE A 120 9.83 -1.76 -19.31
CA PHE A 120 9.66 -0.58 -18.45
C PHE A 120 9.07 0.61 -19.21
N GLU A 121 9.61 0.91 -20.39
CA GLU A 121 9.16 2.04 -21.18
C GLU A 121 7.69 1.90 -21.62
N ASP A 122 7.31 0.72 -22.12
CA ASP A 122 5.93 0.45 -22.53
C ASP A 122 4.98 0.49 -21.33
N PHE A 123 5.41 -0.05 -20.18
CA PHE A 123 4.65 0.02 -18.94
C PHE A 123 4.38 1.46 -18.49
N MET A 124 5.39 2.33 -18.54
CA MET A 124 5.28 3.72 -18.11
C MET A 124 4.46 4.59 -19.08
N LYS A 125 4.37 4.22 -20.36
CA LYS A 125 3.51 4.88 -21.35
C LYS A 125 2.03 4.62 -21.15
N ILE A 126 1.66 3.54 -20.44
CA ILE A 126 0.25 3.25 -20.15
C ILE A 126 -0.30 4.28 -19.16
N LYS A 127 -1.26 5.07 -19.63
CA LYS A 127 -2.01 6.04 -18.81
C LYS A 127 -2.67 5.34 -17.62
N ARG A 128 -2.70 5.99 -16.45
CA ARG A 128 -3.19 5.40 -15.19
C ARG A 128 -4.61 4.83 -15.27
N ASN A 129 -5.46 5.39 -16.13
CA ASN A 129 -6.86 4.96 -16.30
C ASN A 129 -7.05 3.83 -17.31
N TYR A 130 -5.97 3.33 -17.93
CA TYR A 130 -6.03 2.24 -18.88
C TYR A 130 -5.58 0.93 -18.23
N PRO A 131 -6.20 -0.20 -18.59
CA PRO A 131 -5.81 -1.50 -18.06
C PRO A 131 -4.37 -1.82 -18.48
N ARG A 132 -3.53 -2.14 -17.49
CA ARG A 132 -2.20 -2.70 -17.71
C ARG A 132 -2.28 -4.21 -17.88
N PRO A 133 -1.35 -4.85 -18.60
CA PRO A 133 -1.25 -6.30 -18.65
C PRO A 133 -1.29 -6.91 -17.26
N SER A 134 -2.17 -7.90 -17.06
CA SER A 134 -2.44 -8.47 -15.73
C SER A 134 -1.23 -9.21 -15.14
N VAL A 135 -0.25 -9.58 -15.97
CA VAL A 135 0.97 -10.26 -15.52
C VAL A 135 1.78 -9.40 -14.55
N TRP A 136 1.72 -8.08 -14.69
CA TRP A 136 2.39 -7.19 -13.74
C TRP A 136 1.74 -7.27 -12.36
N ARG A 137 0.41 -7.43 -12.29
CA ARG A 137 -0.27 -7.65 -11.00
C ARG A 137 -0.01 -9.05 -10.47
N LEU A 138 0.11 -10.06 -11.33
CA LEU A 138 0.55 -11.40 -10.93
C LEU A 138 1.92 -11.30 -10.28
N ARG A 139 2.89 -10.65 -10.94
CA ARG A 139 4.24 -10.49 -10.40
C ARG A 139 4.25 -9.76 -9.07
N HIS A 140 3.51 -8.67 -8.94
CA HIS A 140 3.36 -8.00 -7.65
C HIS A 140 2.76 -8.93 -6.58
N PHE A 141 1.73 -9.71 -6.93
CA PHE A 141 1.06 -10.62 -6.00
C PHE A 141 1.98 -11.75 -5.53
N VAL A 142 2.71 -12.42 -6.43
CA VAL A 142 3.57 -13.56 -6.06
C VAL A 142 4.70 -13.16 -5.11
N HIS A 143 5.20 -11.93 -5.19
CA HIS A 143 6.22 -11.40 -4.26
C HIS A 143 5.62 -10.80 -2.97
N SER A 144 4.30 -10.65 -2.89
CA SER A 144 3.63 -10.16 -1.67
C SER A 144 3.36 -11.31 -0.69
N GLN A 145 3.14 -11.03 0.59
CA GLN A 145 2.74 -12.05 1.58
C GLN A 145 1.24 -12.38 1.52
N GLY A 146 0.44 -11.58 0.80
CA GLY A 146 -1.01 -11.72 0.75
C GLY A 146 -1.48 -13.05 0.15
N VAL A 147 -2.59 -13.57 0.68
CA VAL A 147 -3.25 -14.79 0.19
C VAL A 147 -4.26 -14.45 -0.91
N ASP A 148 -4.87 -13.28 -0.85
CA ASP A 148 -5.95 -12.90 -1.77
C ASP A 148 -5.39 -12.26 -3.06
N PRO A 149 -5.51 -12.94 -4.21
CA PRO A 149 -5.07 -12.36 -5.48
C PRO A 149 -5.99 -11.20 -5.91
N PRO A 150 -5.43 -10.14 -6.52
CA PRO A 150 -6.26 -9.14 -7.19
C PRO A 150 -7.17 -9.77 -8.24
N LEU A 151 -8.35 -9.22 -8.50
CA LEU A 151 -9.36 -9.83 -9.38
C LEU A 151 -8.84 -10.23 -10.76
N SER A 152 -7.99 -9.40 -11.38
CA SER A 152 -7.38 -9.76 -12.68
C SER A 152 -6.45 -10.96 -12.55
N VAL A 153 -5.72 -11.08 -11.44
CA VAL A 153 -4.85 -12.22 -11.18
C VAL A 153 -5.67 -13.48 -10.90
N PHE A 154 -6.72 -13.31 -10.10
CA PHE A 154 -7.67 -14.36 -9.74
C PHE A 154 -8.24 -15.07 -10.97
N MET A 155 -8.75 -14.28 -11.93
CA MET A 155 -9.38 -14.78 -13.15
C MET A 155 -8.36 -15.25 -14.20
N ASP A 156 -7.32 -14.47 -14.44
CA ASP A 156 -6.45 -14.69 -15.59
C ASP A 156 -5.50 -15.88 -15.38
N TYR A 157 -5.01 -16.09 -14.15
CA TYR A 157 -3.93 -17.04 -13.86
C TYR A 157 -4.38 -18.29 -13.12
N GLY A 158 -5.69 -18.54 -13.05
CA GLY A 158 -6.23 -19.81 -12.58
C GLY A 158 -6.39 -19.94 -11.06
N PHE A 159 -6.12 -18.87 -10.30
CA PHE A 159 -6.37 -18.88 -8.85
C PHE A 159 -7.84 -19.06 -8.48
N PHE A 160 -8.78 -18.75 -9.39
CA PHE A 160 -10.19 -19.05 -9.21
C PHE A 160 -10.52 -20.55 -9.16
N ASN A 161 -9.60 -21.40 -9.62
CA ASN A 161 -9.74 -22.86 -9.53
C ASN A 161 -9.18 -23.43 -8.21
N CYS A 162 -8.49 -22.61 -7.40
CA CYS A 162 -7.97 -23.05 -6.11
C CYS A 162 -9.12 -23.13 -5.09
N ILE A 163 -9.25 -24.26 -4.42
CA ILE A 163 -10.25 -24.50 -3.38
C ILE A 163 -9.62 -24.26 -2.00
N THR A 164 -8.35 -24.60 -1.85
CA THR A 164 -7.63 -24.51 -0.57
C THR A 164 -6.56 -23.42 -0.60
N VAL A 165 -6.24 -22.87 0.59
CA VAL A 165 -5.12 -21.94 0.77
C VAL A 165 -3.78 -22.58 0.36
N GLY A 166 -3.62 -23.89 0.57
CA GLY A 166 -2.44 -24.64 0.14
C GLY A 166 -2.28 -24.67 -1.38
N GLU A 167 -3.37 -24.77 -2.15
CA GLU A 167 -3.33 -24.66 -3.62
C GLU A 167 -2.98 -23.25 -4.08
N VAL A 168 -3.48 -22.22 -3.39
CA VAL A 168 -3.12 -20.82 -3.67
C VAL A 168 -1.61 -20.63 -3.50
N PHE A 169 -1.04 -21.06 -2.37
CA PHE A 169 0.41 -20.95 -2.14
C PHE A 169 1.22 -21.78 -3.14
N SER A 170 0.81 -23.03 -3.41
CA SER A 170 1.50 -23.88 -4.40
C SER A 170 1.49 -23.26 -5.80
N LEU A 171 0.36 -22.68 -6.23
CA LEU A 171 0.26 -22.03 -7.54
C LEU A 171 1.04 -20.71 -7.58
N LYS A 172 1.05 -19.96 -6.47
CA LYS A 172 1.82 -18.74 -6.29
C LYS A 172 3.32 -19.01 -6.40
N GLU A 173 3.81 -20.06 -5.76
CA GLU A 173 5.21 -20.53 -5.83
C GLU A 173 5.61 -20.88 -7.27
N VAL A 174 4.76 -21.61 -8.01
CA VAL A 174 5.02 -21.93 -9.43
C VAL A 174 5.15 -20.67 -10.27
N TYR A 175 4.26 -19.70 -10.11
CA TYR A 175 4.36 -18.44 -10.85
C TYR A 175 5.54 -17.57 -10.39
N GLN A 176 5.90 -17.60 -9.11
CA GLN A 176 7.07 -16.92 -8.58
C GLN A 176 8.34 -17.47 -9.24
N GLU A 177 8.56 -18.79 -9.18
CA GLU A 177 9.72 -19.45 -9.81
C GLU A 177 9.80 -19.11 -11.31
N LEU A 178 8.64 -19.15 -11.99
CA LEU A 178 8.55 -18.83 -13.41
C LEU A 178 8.96 -17.37 -13.69
N LEU A 179 8.50 -16.40 -12.90
CA LEU A 179 8.76 -14.97 -13.11
C LEU A 179 10.15 -14.53 -12.61
N GLU A 180 10.74 -15.24 -11.65
CA GLU A 180 12.11 -15.03 -11.19
C GLU A 180 13.15 -15.57 -12.19
N SER A 181 12.75 -16.52 -13.04
CA SER A 181 13.63 -17.07 -14.07
C SER A 181 14.06 -16.00 -15.09
N PRO A 182 15.38 -15.80 -15.32
CA PRO A 182 15.86 -14.82 -16.30
C PRO A 182 15.53 -15.21 -17.75
N ARG A 183 15.09 -16.46 -17.98
CA ARG A 183 14.70 -16.97 -19.31
C ARG A 183 13.24 -16.72 -19.64
N VAL A 184 12.44 -16.30 -18.67
CA VAL A 184 11.01 -16.07 -18.86
C VAL A 184 10.77 -14.59 -19.04
N ASP A 185 10.12 -14.26 -20.15
CA ASP A 185 9.58 -12.94 -20.36
C ASP A 185 8.15 -12.87 -19.78
N PRO A 186 7.87 -11.97 -18.81
CA PRO A 186 6.52 -11.82 -18.27
C PRO A 186 5.46 -11.54 -19.35
N MET A 187 5.81 -10.82 -20.41
CA MET A 187 4.87 -10.55 -21.50
C MET A 187 4.58 -11.79 -22.36
N GLU A 188 5.50 -12.76 -22.43
CA GLU A 188 5.21 -14.06 -23.05
C GLU A 188 4.27 -14.91 -22.19
N LEU A 189 4.42 -14.87 -20.87
CA LEU A 189 3.45 -15.49 -19.95
C LEU A 189 2.07 -14.84 -20.09
N HIS A 190 2.00 -13.52 -20.22
CA HIS A 190 0.74 -12.82 -20.48
C HIS A 190 0.14 -13.25 -21.83
N ALA A 191 0.94 -13.36 -22.88
CA ALA A 191 0.46 -13.85 -24.17
C ALA A 191 -0.04 -15.31 -24.09
N ALA A 192 0.62 -16.17 -23.31
CA ALA A 192 0.16 -17.53 -23.05
C ALA A 192 -1.16 -17.56 -22.27
N CYS A 193 -1.33 -16.66 -21.30
CA CYS A 193 -2.58 -16.44 -20.58
C CYS A 193 -3.74 -16.13 -21.53
N ILE A 194 -3.58 -15.13 -22.41
CA ILE A 194 -4.60 -14.71 -23.39
C ILE A 194 -4.89 -15.80 -24.44
N LYS A 195 -3.96 -16.73 -24.65
CA LYS A 195 -4.14 -17.90 -25.53
C LYS A 195 -4.75 -19.11 -24.81
N GLY A 196 -5.03 -19.03 -23.51
CA GLY A 196 -5.53 -20.17 -22.73
C GLY A 196 -4.50 -21.29 -22.58
N ASN A 197 -3.20 -20.96 -22.60
CA ASN A 197 -2.10 -21.93 -22.70
C ASN A 197 -1.10 -21.85 -21.54
N LEU A 198 -1.56 -21.44 -20.35
CA LEU A 198 -0.73 -21.24 -19.17
C LEU A 198 0.06 -22.49 -18.77
N TYR A 199 -0.61 -23.63 -18.63
CA TYR A 199 0.04 -24.86 -18.18
C TYR A 199 1.15 -25.32 -19.14
N SER A 200 0.91 -25.30 -20.45
CA SER A 200 1.93 -25.71 -21.42
C SER A 200 3.10 -24.72 -21.46
N PHE A 201 2.84 -23.43 -21.23
CA PHE A 201 3.90 -22.44 -21.08
C PHE A 201 4.74 -22.75 -19.83
N ALA A 202 4.10 -22.88 -18.66
CA ALA A 202 4.79 -23.18 -17.41
C ALA A 202 5.60 -24.49 -17.50
N ARG A 203 5.02 -25.56 -18.07
CA ARG A 203 5.70 -26.86 -18.24
C ARG A 203 6.90 -26.81 -19.18
N ARG A 204 6.92 -25.89 -20.16
CA ARG A 204 8.09 -25.69 -21.02
C ARG A 204 9.30 -25.17 -20.24
N HIS A 205 9.05 -24.33 -19.24
CA HIS A 205 10.09 -23.72 -18.40
C HIS A 205 10.37 -24.53 -17.13
N ASN A 206 9.42 -25.35 -16.67
CA ASN A 206 9.59 -26.33 -15.60
C ASN A 206 9.07 -27.71 -16.06
N PRO A 207 9.94 -28.56 -16.65
CA PRO A 207 9.55 -29.89 -17.14
C PRO A 207 8.97 -30.83 -16.08
N ASN A 208 9.28 -30.59 -14.81
CA ASN A 208 8.83 -31.38 -13.66
C ASN A 208 7.51 -30.86 -13.07
N LEU A 209 6.88 -29.85 -13.69
CA LEU A 209 5.64 -29.27 -13.20
C LEU A 209 4.54 -30.33 -13.08
N GLU A 210 4.02 -30.48 -11.86
CA GLU A 210 3.03 -31.50 -11.54
C GLU A 210 1.76 -31.38 -12.39
N GLN A 211 1.17 -32.52 -12.73
CA GLN A 211 -0.01 -32.59 -13.58
C GLN A 211 -1.25 -31.91 -12.94
N ARG A 212 -1.32 -31.81 -11.61
CA ARG A 212 -2.42 -31.13 -10.89
C ARG A 212 -2.57 -29.67 -11.29
N PHE A 213 -1.47 -28.99 -11.63
CA PHE A 213 -1.51 -27.60 -12.07
C PHE A 213 -2.18 -27.41 -13.44
N LYS A 214 -2.36 -28.49 -14.23
CA LYS A 214 -3.08 -28.40 -15.51
C LYS A 214 -4.52 -27.97 -15.32
N THR A 215 -5.18 -28.46 -14.27
CA THR A 215 -6.57 -28.08 -13.96
C THR A 215 -6.61 -26.69 -13.34
N LEU A 216 -5.67 -26.38 -12.43
CA LEU A 216 -5.61 -25.08 -11.77
C LEU A 216 -5.32 -23.93 -12.75
N MET A 217 -4.43 -24.12 -13.72
CA MET A 217 -4.04 -23.09 -14.70
C MET A 217 -5.01 -22.98 -15.90
N THR A 218 -6.26 -23.38 -15.72
CA THR A 218 -7.31 -23.10 -16.71
C THR A 218 -7.88 -21.70 -16.49
N ASN A 219 -8.25 -21.01 -17.57
CA ASN A 219 -8.83 -19.68 -17.51
C ASN A 219 -9.88 -19.50 -18.61
N ILE A 220 -10.50 -18.31 -18.65
CA ILE A 220 -11.58 -18.00 -19.61
C ILE A 220 -11.09 -17.78 -21.06
N TYR A 221 -9.77 -17.85 -21.29
CA TYR A 221 -9.16 -17.54 -22.57
C TYR A 221 -8.88 -18.81 -23.40
N PRO A 222 -8.75 -18.70 -24.74
CA PRO A 222 -8.98 -17.49 -25.52
C PRO A 222 -10.48 -17.15 -25.53
N LEU A 223 -10.80 -15.86 -25.46
CA LEU A 223 -12.17 -15.38 -25.63
C LEU A 223 -12.57 -15.65 -27.09
N ARG A 224 -13.19 -16.82 -27.36
CA ARG A 224 -13.85 -17.06 -28.65
C ARG A 224 -15.00 -16.07 -28.81
N ASN A 225 -15.30 -15.66 -30.04
CA ASN A 225 -16.47 -14.86 -30.44
C ASN A 225 -17.84 -15.52 -30.14
N ASN A 226 -17.89 -16.50 -29.24
CA ASN A 226 -19.06 -17.31 -28.97
C ASN A 226 -19.71 -16.82 -27.67
N THR A 227 -20.96 -16.38 -27.82
CA THR A 227 -22.02 -16.13 -26.83
C THR A 227 -22.27 -17.27 -25.83
N GLN A 228 -21.41 -18.29 -25.78
CA GLN A 228 -21.54 -19.44 -24.88
C GLN A 228 -21.22 -19.10 -23.41
N TRP A 229 -20.48 -18.02 -23.14
CA TRP A 229 -20.26 -17.48 -21.79
C TRP A 229 -21.28 -16.41 -21.37
N ALA A 230 -22.18 -15.97 -22.27
CA ALA A 230 -23.37 -15.21 -21.87
C ALA A 230 -24.35 -16.09 -21.09
N VAL A 231 -24.19 -17.42 -21.17
CA VAL A 231 -24.66 -18.35 -20.14
C VAL A 231 -23.53 -18.52 -19.14
N ALA A 232 -23.27 -17.48 -18.35
CA ALA A 232 -22.48 -17.65 -17.15
C ALA A 232 -23.09 -18.82 -16.37
N SER A 233 -22.28 -19.84 -16.05
CA SER A 233 -22.72 -20.93 -15.19
C SER A 233 -23.44 -20.33 -13.98
N PRO A 234 -24.61 -20.85 -13.54
CA PRO A 234 -25.29 -20.36 -12.35
C PRO A 234 -24.35 -20.23 -11.14
N SER A 235 -23.34 -21.08 -11.06
CA SER A 235 -22.27 -21.04 -10.05
C SER A 235 -21.36 -19.80 -10.17
N PHE A 236 -21.09 -19.31 -11.38
CA PHE A 236 -20.26 -18.11 -11.61
C PHE A 236 -21.03 -16.82 -11.29
N LEU A 237 -22.31 -16.74 -11.69
CA LEU A 237 -23.17 -15.61 -11.29
C LEU A 237 -23.39 -15.60 -9.79
N LEU A 238 -23.63 -16.76 -9.19
CA LEU A 238 -23.76 -16.89 -7.74
C LEU A 238 -22.45 -16.50 -7.04
N PHE A 239 -21.29 -16.89 -7.56
CA PHE A 239 -19.99 -16.50 -7.01
C PHE A 239 -19.76 -14.98 -7.12
N LEU A 240 -20.05 -14.35 -8.26
CA LEU A 240 -19.97 -12.90 -8.39
C LEU A 240 -20.91 -12.19 -7.42
N VAL A 241 -22.15 -12.64 -7.32
CA VAL A 241 -23.13 -12.08 -6.36
C VAL A 241 -22.63 -12.26 -4.93
N LEU A 242 -22.16 -13.44 -4.55
CA LEU A 242 -21.63 -13.71 -3.21
C LEU A 242 -20.35 -12.93 -2.93
N PHE A 243 -19.48 -12.74 -3.92
CA PHE A 243 -18.27 -11.92 -3.82
C PHE A 243 -18.63 -10.45 -3.60
N PHE A 244 -19.55 -9.89 -4.40
CA PHE A 244 -20.03 -8.52 -4.20
C PHE A 244 -20.74 -8.35 -2.86
N VAL A 245 -21.57 -9.31 -2.44
CA VAL A 245 -22.24 -9.29 -1.12
C VAL A 245 -21.22 -9.39 0.01
N SER A 246 -20.20 -10.24 -0.11
CA SER A 246 -19.14 -10.40 0.89
C SER A 246 -18.28 -9.13 1.02
N VAL A 247 -17.86 -8.54 -0.11
CA VAL A 247 -17.11 -7.27 -0.14
C VAL A 247 -17.96 -6.12 0.42
N SER A 248 -19.26 -6.09 0.13
CA SER A 248 -20.17 -5.11 0.75
C SER A 248 -20.30 -5.35 2.26
N PHE A 249 -20.35 -6.60 2.72
CA PHE A 249 -20.50 -6.94 4.13
C PHE A 249 -19.23 -6.64 4.93
N THR A 250 -18.04 -6.93 4.40
CA THR A 250 -16.77 -6.59 5.06
C THR A 250 -16.57 -5.08 5.14
N ASN A 251 -16.86 -4.33 4.07
CA ASN A 251 -16.82 -2.87 4.10
C ASN A 251 -17.83 -2.28 5.10
N LEU A 252 -19.04 -2.84 5.15
CA LEU A 252 -20.07 -2.41 6.11
C LEU A 252 -19.64 -2.72 7.55
N TRP A 253 -19.08 -3.91 7.80
CA TRP A 253 -18.60 -4.34 9.10
C TRP A 253 -17.41 -3.51 9.58
N SER A 254 -16.43 -3.22 8.70
CA SER A 254 -15.30 -2.34 9.00
C SER A 254 -15.77 -0.92 9.32
N THR A 255 -16.75 -0.40 8.60
CA THR A 255 -17.35 0.92 8.88
C THR A 255 -18.11 0.92 10.20
N LEU A 256 -18.88 -0.13 10.48
CA LEU A 256 -19.60 -0.30 11.74
C LEU A 256 -18.65 -0.37 12.94
N MET A 257 -17.58 -1.18 12.83
CA MET A 257 -16.55 -1.29 13.87
C MET A 257 -15.86 0.07 14.09
N PHE A 258 -15.53 0.80 13.03
CA PHE A 258 -14.94 2.14 13.15
C PHE A 258 -15.88 3.12 13.89
N LEU A 259 -17.18 3.06 13.61
CA LEU A 259 -18.19 3.86 14.32
C LEU A 259 -18.32 3.46 15.80
N VAL A 260 -18.34 2.15 16.09
CA VAL A 260 -18.39 1.64 17.47
C VAL A 260 -17.16 2.08 18.27
N PHE A 261 -15.95 1.93 17.71
CA PHE A 261 -14.71 2.37 18.36
C PHE A 261 -14.65 3.89 18.53
N SER A 262 -15.12 4.65 17.54
CA SER A 262 -15.21 6.11 17.64
C SER A 262 -16.18 6.53 18.74
N PHE A 263 -17.34 5.87 18.84
CA PHE A 263 -18.33 6.13 19.88
C PHE A 263 -17.81 5.77 21.28
N LEU A 264 -17.16 4.61 21.44
CA LEU A 264 -16.49 4.23 22.70
C LEU A 264 -15.40 5.24 23.08
N SER A 265 -14.60 5.70 22.12
CA SER A 265 -13.56 6.71 22.36
C SER A 265 -14.14 8.04 22.84
N ILE A 266 -15.25 8.48 22.24
CA ILE A 266 -15.96 9.69 22.66
C ILE A 266 -16.54 9.51 24.08
N LEU A 267 -17.18 8.36 24.36
CA LEU A 267 -17.73 8.05 25.67
C LEU A 267 -16.63 8.03 26.76
N CYS A 268 -15.49 7.40 26.49
CA CYS A 268 -14.34 7.39 27.38
C CYS A 268 -13.77 8.80 27.62
N ARG A 269 -13.69 9.66 26.59
CA ARG A 269 -13.25 11.06 26.77
C ARG A 269 -14.24 11.86 27.62
N CYS A 270 -15.54 11.67 27.41
CA CYS A 270 -16.57 12.31 28.24
C CYS A 270 -16.49 11.84 29.70
N LEU A 271 -16.37 10.53 29.95
CA LEU A 271 -16.23 9.95 31.29
C LEU A 271 -14.93 10.39 31.98
N TRP A 272 -13.84 10.51 31.23
CA TRP A 272 -12.57 11.01 31.76
C TRP A 272 -12.64 12.51 32.08
N GLY A 273 -13.37 13.29 31.27
CA GLY A 273 -13.65 14.70 31.52
C GLY A 273 -14.47 14.91 32.78
N THR A 274 -15.53 14.12 32.99
CA THR A 274 -16.36 14.20 34.21
C THR A 274 -15.59 13.73 35.45
N LEU A 275 -14.74 12.70 35.34
CA LEU A 275 -13.87 12.26 36.42
C LEU A 275 -12.88 13.36 36.84
N LYS A 276 -12.25 14.05 35.88
CA LYS A 276 -11.37 15.19 36.16
C LYS A 276 -12.10 16.32 36.89
N LEU A 277 -13.34 16.62 36.49
CA LEU A 277 -14.16 17.64 37.14
C LEU A 277 -14.50 17.24 38.58
N LEU A 278 -14.88 15.98 38.82
CA LEU A 278 -15.16 15.45 40.16
C LEU A 278 -13.93 15.49 41.07
N VAL A 279 -12.76 15.10 40.57
CA VAL A 279 -11.50 15.18 41.32
C VAL A 279 -11.16 16.63 41.65
N ALA A 280 -11.33 17.56 40.71
CA ALA A 280 -11.11 18.99 40.96
C ALA A 280 -12.06 19.56 42.03
N LEU A 281 -13.35 19.18 41.98
CA LEU A 281 -14.35 19.59 42.98
C LEU A 281 -14.04 19.00 44.36
N ALA A 282 -13.60 17.74 44.44
CA ALA A 282 -13.16 17.13 45.69
C ALA A 282 -11.93 17.86 46.27
N PHE A 283 -10.97 18.23 45.42
CA PHE A 283 -9.79 18.99 45.83
C PHE A 283 -10.15 20.38 46.36
N LEU A 284 -11.09 21.09 45.69
CA LEU A 284 -11.61 22.37 46.17
C LEU A 284 -12.33 22.24 47.51
N SER A 285 -13.11 21.17 47.70
CA SER A 285 -13.80 20.92 48.97
C SER A 285 -12.81 20.72 50.12
N ILE A 286 -11.74 19.95 49.91
CA ILE A 286 -10.66 19.75 50.90
C ILE A 286 -9.93 21.06 51.19
N LEU A 287 -9.64 21.87 50.16
CA LEU A 287 -8.98 23.16 50.35
C LEU A 287 -9.85 24.11 51.19
N PHE A 288 -11.16 24.12 50.93
CA PHE A 288 -12.12 24.93 51.67
C PHE A 288 -12.21 24.51 53.14
N THR A 289 -12.25 23.21 53.44
CA THR A 289 -12.28 22.72 54.84
C THR A 289 -10.97 23.03 55.58
N CYS A 290 -9.81 22.92 54.92
CA CYS A 290 -8.53 23.32 55.49
C CYS A 290 -8.47 24.83 55.79
N LEU A 291 -8.89 25.67 54.84
CA LEU A 291 -8.92 27.13 55.02
C LEU A 291 -9.88 27.54 56.15
N TRP A 292 -11.05 26.89 56.23
CA TRP A 292 -11.99 27.10 57.32
C TRP A 292 -11.40 26.72 58.69
N GLY A 293 -10.70 25.59 58.77
CA GLY A 293 -10.00 25.17 60.00
C GLY A 293 -8.93 26.17 60.44
N ILE A 294 -8.13 26.70 59.50
CA ILE A 294 -7.12 27.74 59.77
C ILE A 294 -7.80 29.03 60.27
N LEU A 295 -8.89 29.46 59.63
CA LEU A 295 -9.65 30.64 60.05
C LEU A 295 -10.17 30.49 61.48
N MET A 296 -10.74 29.32 61.82
CA MET A 296 -11.24 29.04 63.17
C MET A 296 -10.12 29.06 64.22
N LEU A 297 -8.93 28.53 63.89
CA LEU A 297 -7.75 28.62 64.76
C LEU A 297 -7.31 30.08 64.97
N LEU A 298 -7.24 30.88 63.90
CA LEU A 298 -6.88 32.30 64.01
C LEU A 298 -7.89 33.09 64.85
N VAL A 299 -9.18 32.82 64.68
CA VAL A 299 -10.24 33.41 65.50
C VAL A 299 -10.08 32.99 66.97
N ALA A 300 -9.83 31.71 67.25
CA ALA A 300 -9.60 31.22 68.61
C ALA A 300 -8.36 31.88 69.26
N PHE A 301 -7.25 32.01 68.53
CA PHE A 301 -6.05 32.72 68.99
C PHE A 301 -6.33 34.19 69.27
N PHE A 302 -7.11 34.86 68.43
CA PHE A 302 -7.51 36.25 68.63
C PHE A 302 -8.34 36.41 69.92
N PHE A 303 -9.33 35.55 70.15
CA PHE A 303 -10.11 35.55 71.40
C PHE A 303 -9.26 35.24 72.64
N LEU A 304 -8.33 34.29 72.54
CA LEU A 304 -7.40 33.96 73.63
C LEU A 304 -6.48 35.14 73.96
N SER A 305 -6.00 35.85 72.94
CA SER A 305 -5.18 37.06 73.09
C SER A 305 -5.94 38.20 73.78
N ILE A 306 -7.25 38.34 73.52
CA ILE A 306 -8.09 39.34 74.20
C ILE A 306 -8.29 38.94 75.66
N LEU A 307 -8.57 37.66 75.94
CA LEU A 307 -8.75 37.14 77.31
C LEU A 307 -7.49 37.28 78.18
N LEU A 308 -6.29 37.15 77.59
CA LEU A 308 -5.02 37.33 78.30
C LEU A 308 -4.67 38.79 78.61
N GLN A 309 -5.39 39.77 78.03
CA GLN A 309 -5.19 41.20 78.28
C GLN A 309 -6.15 41.78 79.34
N VAL A 310 -7.11 41.00 79.83
CA VAL A 310 -8.07 41.35 80.90
C VAL A 310 -7.65 40.70 82.20
#